data_AF-A0A1C0TKP6-F1
#
_entry.id   AF-A0A1C0TKP6-F1
#
_cell.length_a   1.000
_cell.length_b   1.000
_cell.length_c   1.000
_cell.angle_alpha   90.00
_cell.angle_beta   90.00
_cell.angle_gamma   90.00
#
_symmetry.space_group_name_H-M   'P 1'
#
loop_
_entity.id
_entity.type
_entity.pdbx_description
1 polymer ?
#
loop_
_entity_poly.entity_id
_entity_poly.type
_entity_poly.pdbx_seq_one_letter_code
_entity_poly.pdbx_strand_id
1 'polypeptide(L)'
;MSLEQDIARVVEAAEKLSDVVDTKIEDIDNRVAQKAIEIDQKNAVLESRLTAKEQAVDAKISEFQKALPLAPNLLVDTKYFNGIGEDNVAVDMVTSHSKPWRCWIDYGVEASGTVTKLTVGKLAENGLKPEGEFLTRALGSERTENNFYGSNFKVLLFDVEIIKGRDSNPNEGHFFVLSQGVDTYTGWGRGEFLTQSSCWVNVLECSDGINFYPAANRVANIQVDKSDLGKGWIYKHSTRTGWGGNHSPLFSGKGRMKVAICLPYVGTGDHGNNMIWANDVGHPYSHTDATEFFNNNVKEAS
;
A
#
# COMPACT_ATOMS: atom_id res chain seq x y z
N MET A 1 -68.38 -14.14 -77.20
CA MET A 1 -67.80 -14.12 -75.86
C MET A 1 -68.59 -13.11 -75.05
N SER A 2 -69.26 -13.53 -73.98
CA SER A 2 -70.14 -12.68 -73.17
C SER A 2 -69.36 -12.03 -72.02
N LEU A 3 -69.80 -10.84 -71.59
CA LEU A 3 -69.27 -10.10 -70.43
C LEU A 3 -69.11 -10.97 -69.17
N GLU A 4 -69.98 -11.96 -68.99
CA GLU A 4 -69.95 -12.88 -67.85
C GLU A 4 -68.71 -13.78 -67.84
N GLN A 5 -68.22 -14.19 -69.02
CA GLN A 5 -66.98 -14.98 -69.12
C GLN A 5 -65.75 -14.13 -68.78
N ASP A 6 -65.77 -12.83 -69.10
CA ASP A 6 -64.67 -11.92 -68.77
C ASP A 6 -64.69 -11.55 -67.28
N ILE A 7 -65.87 -11.36 -66.67
CA ILE A 7 -66.01 -11.16 -65.21
C ILE A 7 -65.48 -12.38 -64.44
N ALA A 8 -65.85 -13.60 -64.86
CA ALA A 8 -65.37 -14.83 -64.21
C ALA A 8 -63.83 -14.95 -64.26
N ARG A 9 -63.21 -14.61 -65.39
CA ARG A 9 -61.74 -14.61 -65.53
C ARG A 9 -61.07 -13.56 -64.64
N VAL A 10 -61.67 -12.38 -64.49
CA VAL A 10 -61.14 -11.32 -63.61
C VAL A 10 -61.22 -11.72 -62.15
N VAL A 11 -62.32 -12.34 -61.72
CA VAL A 11 -62.48 -12.86 -60.35
C VAL A 11 -61.44 -13.95 -60.08
N GLU A 12 -61.28 -14.92 -60.97
CA GLU A 12 -60.28 -15.99 -60.83
C GLU A 12 -58.84 -15.42 -60.78
N ALA A 13 -58.55 -14.39 -61.57
CA ALA A 13 -57.26 -13.71 -61.54
C ALA A 13 -57.03 -12.92 -60.23
N ALA A 14 -58.08 -12.32 -59.68
CA ALA A 14 -58.04 -11.59 -58.41
C ALA A 14 -57.84 -12.54 -57.21
N GLU A 15 -58.51 -13.70 -57.20
CA GLU A 15 -58.31 -14.74 -56.18
C GLU A 15 -56.86 -15.27 -56.21
N LYS A 16 -56.35 -15.61 -57.40
CA LYS A 16 -54.94 -16.02 -57.56
C LYS A 16 -53.96 -14.94 -57.12
N LEU A 17 -54.27 -13.67 -57.35
CA LEU A 17 -53.43 -12.56 -56.89
C LEU A 17 -53.46 -12.45 -55.36
N SER A 18 -54.61 -12.63 -54.73
CA SER A 18 -54.74 -12.64 -53.26
C SER A 18 -53.87 -13.73 -52.65
N ASP A 19 -53.96 -14.97 -53.17
CA ASP A 19 -53.16 -16.10 -52.67
C ASP A 19 -51.65 -15.83 -52.78
N VAL A 20 -51.21 -15.21 -53.89
CA VAL A 20 -49.81 -14.83 -54.10
C VAL A 20 -49.37 -13.73 -53.13
N VAL A 21 -50.25 -12.76 -52.83
CA VAL A 21 -49.97 -11.69 -51.88
C VAL A 21 -49.87 -12.24 -50.46
N ASP A 22 -50.81 -13.10 -50.04
CA ASP A 22 -50.82 -13.73 -48.72
C ASP A 22 -49.56 -14.58 -48.51
N THR A 23 -49.18 -15.39 -49.51
CA THR A 23 -47.94 -16.16 -49.50
C THR A 23 -46.71 -15.25 -49.35
N LYS A 24 -46.68 -14.10 -50.03
CA LYS A 24 -45.57 -13.15 -49.94
C LYS A 24 -45.50 -12.43 -48.60
N ILE A 25 -46.64 -12.15 -47.97
CA ILE A 25 -46.69 -11.55 -46.63
C ILE A 25 -46.11 -12.54 -45.61
N GLU A 26 -46.53 -13.81 -45.67
CA GLU A 26 -46.01 -14.86 -44.81
C GLU A 26 -44.49 -15.04 -44.97
N ASP A 27 -43.98 -15.03 -46.22
CA ASP A 27 -42.55 -15.06 -46.51
C ASP A 27 -41.79 -13.86 -45.91
N ILE A 28 -42.38 -12.66 -45.96
CA ILE A 28 -41.79 -11.45 -45.39
C ILE A 28 -41.74 -11.56 -43.87
N ASP A 29 -42.83 -11.98 -43.23
CA ASP A 29 -42.91 -12.11 -41.77
C ASP A 29 -41.90 -13.15 -41.26
N ASN A 30 -41.78 -14.28 -41.95
CA ASN A 30 -40.78 -15.30 -41.64
C ASN A 30 -39.35 -14.75 -41.76
N ARG A 31 -39.05 -13.99 -42.81
CA ARG A 31 -37.73 -13.35 -42.98
C ARG A 31 -37.43 -12.30 -41.92
N VAL A 32 -38.43 -11.50 -41.54
CA VAL A 32 -38.29 -10.48 -40.48
C VAL A 32 -38.03 -11.15 -39.14
N ALA A 33 -38.79 -12.19 -38.79
CA ALA A 33 -38.58 -12.96 -37.57
C ALA A 33 -37.19 -13.59 -37.52
N GLN A 34 -36.74 -14.18 -38.64
CA GLN A 34 -35.39 -14.74 -38.74
C GLN A 34 -34.30 -13.67 -38.58
N LYS A 35 -34.47 -12.49 -39.18
CA LYS A 35 -33.53 -11.38 -39.03
C LYS A 35 -33.50 -10.80 -37.62
N ALA A 36 -34.63 -10.74 -36.92
CA ALA A 36 -34.69 -10.32 -35.52
C ALA A 36 -33.85 -11.26 -34.65
N ILE A 37 -34.02 -12.59 -34.82
CA ILE A 37 -33.23 -13.60 -34.13
C ILE A 37 -31.73 -13.45 -34.44
N GLU A 38 -31.35 -13.21 -35.70
CA GLU A 38 -29.95 -12.98 -36.07
C GLU A 38 -29.36 -11.72 -35.42
N ILE A 39 -30.15 -10.65 -35.31
CA ILE A 39 -29.72 -9.40 -34.66
C ILE A 39 -29.52 -9.64 -33.17
N ASP A 40 -30.44 -10.32 -32.50
CA ASP A 40 -30.35 -10.62 -31.07
C ASP A 40 -29.12 -11.50 -30.76
N GLN A 41 -28.87 -12.51 -31.60
CA GLN A 41 -27.67 -13.34 -31.50
C GLN A 41 -26.38 -12.53 -31.67
N LYS A 42 -26.34 -11.63 -32.65
CA LYS A 42 -25.17 -10.75 -32.88
C LYS A 42 -24.95 -9.79 -31.72
N ASN A 43 -26.02 -9.21 -31.17
CA ASN A 43 -25.95 -8.31 -30.03
C ASN A 43 -25.43 -9.02 -28.78
N ALA A 44 -25.95 -10.21 -28.47
CA ALA A 44 -25.46 -11.01 -27.35
C ALA A 44 -23.96 -11.35 -27.47
N VAL A 45 -23.49 -11.68 -28.68
CA VAL A 45 -22.07 -11.92 -28.94
C VAL A 45 -21.22 -10.64 -28.77
N LEU A 46 -21.73 -9.48 -29.21
CA LEU A 46 -21.05 -8.21 -29.06
C LEU A 46 -20.95 -7.79 -27.58
N GLU A 47 -22.02 -7.90 -26.80
CA GLU A 47 -22.03 -7.59 -25.37
C GLU A 47 -21.08 -8.51 -24.59
N SER A 48 -21.06 -9.80 -24.91
CA SER A 48 -20.11 -10.76 -24.33
C SER A 48 -18.66 -10.37 -24.63
N ARG A 49 -18.36 -9.99 -25.88
CA ARG A 49 -17.02 -9.52 -26.28
C ARG A 49 -16.64 -8.20 -25.63
N LEU A 50 -17.58 -7.29 -25.45
CA LEU A 50 -17.35 -6.00 -24.80
C LEU A 50 -16.99 -6.20 -23.33
N THR A 51 -17.82 -6.95 -22.61
CA THR A 51 -17.58 -7.31 -21.20
C THR A 51 -16.21 -7.99 -21.03
N ALA A 52 -15.86 -8.94 -21.89
CA ALA A 52 -14.56 -9.61 -21.84
C ALA A 52 -13.38 -8.66 -22.10
N LYS A 53 -13.56 -7.67 -23.00
CA LYS A 53 -12.55 -6.63 -23.26
C LYS A 53 -12.39 -5.68 -22.08
N GLU A 54 -13.49 -5.25 -21.46
CA GLU A 54 -13.47 -4.40 -20.27
C GLU A 54 -12.70 -5.09 -19.13
N GLN A 55 -13.04 -6.35 -18.84
CA GLN A 55 -12.31 -7.15 -17.85
C GLN A 55 -10.82 -7.29 -18.16
N ALA A 56 -10.46 -7.49 -19.44
CA ALA A 56 -9.07 -7.60 -19.86
C ALA A 56 -8.31 -6.26 -19.74
N VAL A 57 -8.98 -5.13 -19.97
CA VAL A 57 -8.41 -3.79 -19.77
C VAL A 57 -8.19 -3.52 -18.29
N ASP A 58 -9.18 -3.82 -17.44
CA ASP A 58 -9.07 -3.66 -15.99
C ASP A 58 -7.93 -4.51 -15.40
N ALA A 59 -7.79 -5.76 -15.87
CA ALA A 59 -6.68 -6.62 -15.49
C ALA A 59 -5.32 -6.02 -15.86
N LYS A 60 -5.18 -5.51 -17.10
CA LYS A 60 -3.96 -4.84 -17.54
C LYS A 60 -3.67 -3.57 -16.74
N ILE A 61 -4.68 -2.76 -16.42
CA ILE A 61 -4.52 -1.58 -15.57
C ILE A 61 -3.99 -2.01 -14.20
N SER A 62 -4.57 -3.05 -13.58
CA SER A 62 -4.10 -3.57 -12.29
C SER A 62 -2.64 -4.06 -12.35
N GLU A 63 -2.25 -4.74 -13.42
CA GLU A 63 -0.86 -5.15 -13.65
C GLU A 63 0.08 -3.94 -13.83
N PHE A 64 -0.32 -2.95 -14.63
CA PHE A 64 0.45 -1.72 -14.81
C PHE A 64 0.61 -0.96 -13.48
N GLN A 65 -0.44 -0.89 -12.66
CA GLN A 65 -0.39 -0.22 -11.35
C GLN A 65 0.62 -0.86 -10.38
N LYS A 66 0.83 -2.17 -10.47
CA LYS A 66 1.90 -2.87 -9.74
C LYS A 66 3.29 -2.55 -10.32
N ALA A 67 3.38 -2.29 -11.62
CA ALA A 67 4.62 -2.09 -12.35
C ALA A 67 5.08 -0.61 -12.47
N LEU A 68 4.24 0.37 -12.09
CA LEU A 68 4.62 1.79 -12.07
C LEU A 68 5.81 2.02 -11.13
N PRO A 69 6.72 2.97 -11.46
CA PRO A 69 8.10 2.92 -11.00
C PRO A 69 8.20 2.84 -9.48
N LEU A 70 8.94 1.83 -9.03
CA LEU A 70 9.37 1.62 -7.66
C LEU A 70 10.23 2.83 -7.25
N ALA A 71 9.59 3.88 -6.74
CA ALA A 71 10.31 5.06 -6.29
C ALA A 71 11.09 4.74 -5.01
N PRO A 72 12.22 5.42 -4.76
CA PRO A 72 12.97 5.26 -3.51
C PRO A 72 12.14 5.72 -2.30
N ASN A 73 12.64 5.40 -1.09
CA ASN A 73 12.00 5.82 0.16
C ASN A 73 11.81 7.35 0.19
N LEU A 74 10.58 7.77 0.40
CA LEU A 74 10.17 9.17 0.46
C LEU A 74 10.26 9.76 1.88
N LEU A 75 10.69 8.95 2.85
CA LEU A 75 11.11 9.38 4.17
C LEU A 75 12.63 9.54 4.20
N VAL A 76 13.08 10.61 4.83
CA VAL A 76 14.51 10.90 5.01
C VAL A 76 15.03 10.16 6.24
N ASP A 77 16.27 9.65 6.17
CA ASP A 77 17.05 9.19 7.33
C ASP A 77 16.44 8.01 8.11
N THR A 78 15.60 7.21 7.48
CA THR A 78 14.91 6.07 8.11
C THR A 78 15.79 4.86 8.44
N LYS A 79 17.04 4.89 7.97
CA LYS A 79 18.06 3.88 8.29
C LYS A 79 18.75 4.17 9.63
N TYR A 80 19.02 5.43 9.92
CA TYR A 80 19.91 5.81 11.04
C TYR A 80 19.22 6.62 12.12
N PHE A 81 18.09 7.29 11.81
CA PHE A 81 17.37 8.14 12.76
C PHE A 81 18.29 9.18 13.42
N ASN A 82 19.16 9.78 12.61
CA ASN A 82 19.90 10.96 12.96
C ASN A 82 18.93 12.07 13.42
N GLY A 83 19.31 12.73 14.50
CA GLY A 83 18.46 13.74 15.13
C GLY A 83 17.53 13.20 16.23
N ILE A 84 17.59 11.91 16.57
CA ILE A 84 16.95 11.33 17.77
C ILE A 84 18.03 10.82 18.72
N GLY A 85 18.40 11.63 19.72
CA GLY A 85 19.29 11.24 20.82
C GLY A 85 20.63 10.59 20.43
N GLU A 86 21.32 10.10 21.46
CA GLU A 86 22.54 9.28 21.31
C GLU A 86 22.20 7.80 21.18
N ASP A 87 23.12 7.03 20.58
CA ASP A 87 22.95 5.59 20.40
C ASP A 87 22.89 4.88 21.75
N ASN A 88 21.88 4.02 21.91
CA ASN A 88 21.61 3.16 23.07
C ASN A 88 21.32 3.92 24.38
N VAL A 89 21.00 5.20 24.30
CA VAL A 89 20.57 6.01 25.44
C VAL A 89 19.07 6.26 25.32
N ALA A 90 18.32 5.97 26.38
CA ALA A 90 16.91 6.31 26.45
C ALA A 90 16.76 7.81 26.68
N VAL A 91 15.99 8.47 25.82
CA VAL A 91 15.77 9.91 25.88
C VAL A 91 14.28 10.23 25.79
N ASP A 92 13.87 11.39 26.31
CA ASP A 92 12.48 11.84 26.22
C ASP A 92 12.08 12.10 24.77
N MET A 93 10.89 11.64 24.38
CA MET A 93 10.44 11.71 22.99
C MET A 93 10.15 13.13 22.52
N VAL A 94 9.56 14.00 23.35
CA VAL A 94 9.15 15.33 22.87
C VAL A 94 10.35 16.28 22.73
N THR A 95 11.31 16.17 23.64
CA THR A 95 12.45 17.10 23.73
C THR A 95 13.67 16.68 22.93
N SER A 96 13.80 15.40 22.56
CA SER A 96 15.03 14.85 21.98
C SER A 96 15.00 14.65 20.46
N HIS A 97 13.90 15.02 19.80
CA HIS A 97 13.79 14.96 18.34
C HIS A 97 14.20 16.29 17.70
N SER A 98 15.01 16.17 16.65
CA SER A 98 15.39 17.26 15.76
C SER A 98 15.20 16.85 14.31
N LYS A 99 15.28 17.82 13.38
CA LYS A 99 15.08 17.58 11.95
C LYS A 99 15.94 16.38 11.47
N PRO A 100 15.38 15.48 10.64
CA PRO A 100 14.10 15.60 9.93
C PRO A 100 12.88 15.16 10.76
N TRP A 101 13.09 14.63 11.97
CA TRP A 101 12.05 14.02 12.78
C TRP A 101 11.33 15.02 13.67
N ARG A 102 10.03 14.83 13.86
CA ARG A 102 9.20 15.60 14.78
C ARG A 102 8.34 14.68 15.62
N CYS A 103 8.14 15.09 16.86
CA CYS A 103 7.35 14.38 17.86
C CYS A 103 6.57 15.41 18.68
N TRP A 104 5.29 15.15 18.96
CA TRP A 104 4.46 15.99 19.82
C TRP A 104 3.25 15.22 20.33
N ILE A 105 2.69 15.69 21.44
CA ILE A 105 1.45 15.19 22.01
C ILE A 105 0.31 16.10 21.55
N ASP A 106 -0.82 15.52 21.15
CA ASP A 106 -2.00 16.28 20.71
C ASP A 106 -2.65 17.04 21.88
N TYR A 107 -3.42 18.08 21.56
CA TYR A 107 -4.01 18.94 22.59
C TYR A 107 -5.00 18.17 23.49
N GLY A 108 -4.91 18.40 24.80
CA GLY A 108 -5.78 17.78 25.81
C GLY A 108 -5.39 16.35 26.21
N VAL A 109 -4.36 15.77 25.59
CA VAL A 109 -3.82 14.42 25.88
C VAL A 109 -2.74 14.51 26.95
N GLU A 110 -2.77 13.60 27.92
CA GLU A 110 -1.66 13.41 28.88
C GLU A 110 -0.95 12.11 28.54
N ALA A 111 0.30 12.24 28.10
CA ALA A 111 1.15 11.12 27.71
C ALA A 111 2.61 11.40 28.08
N SER A 112 3.38 10.34 28.21
CA SER A 112 4.82 10.39 28.34
C SER A 112 5.44 9.26 27.53
N GLY A 113 6.69 9.42 27.13
CA GLY A 113 7.37 8.36 26.41
C GLY A 113 8.86 8.60 26.26
N THR A 114 9.59 7.50 26.21
CA THR A 114 11.01 7.50 25.89
C THR A 114 11.26 6.77 24.59
N VAL A 115 12.30 7.18 23.88
CA VAL A 115 12.83 6.49 22.71
C VAL A 115 14.29 6.16 22.94
N THR A 116 14.68 4.93 22.62
CA THR A 116 16.08 4.50 22.60
C THR A 116 16.45 4.12 21.18
N LYS A 117 17.47 4.78 20.62
CA LYS A 117 18.01 4.45 19.30
C LYS A 117 19.09 3.37 19.44
N LEU A 118 18.70 2.12 19.26
CA LEU A 118 19.54 0.95 19.45
C LEU A 118 20.41 0.64 18.22
N THR A 119 21.67 0.29 18.50
CA THR A 119 22.54 -0.41 17.55
C THR A 119 22.18 -1.89 17.48
N VAL A 120 22.51 -2.55 16.36
CA VAL A 120 22.24 -3.99 16.16
C VAL A 120 22.84 -4.85 17.29
N GLY A 121 24.03 -4.50 17.78
CA GLY A 121 24.68 -5.22 18.88
C GLY A 121 23.96 -5.11 20.22
N LYS A 122 23.06 -4.13 20.40
CA LYS A 122 22.29 -3.92 21.64
C LYS A 122 20.88 -4.49 21.62
N LEU A 123 20.47 -5.15 20.54
CA LEU A 123 19.12 -5.69 20.42
C LEU A 123 18.81 -6.79 21.45
N ALA A 124 19.71 -7.77 21.59
CA ALA A 124 19.50 -8.90 22.51
C ALA A 124 19.40 -8.46 23.98
N GLU A 125 20.23 -7.49 24.40
CA GLU A 125 20.19 -6.91 25.75
C GLU A 125 18.86 -6.22 26.06
N ASN A 126 18.11 -5.82 25.03
CA ASN A 126 16.81 -5.16 25.13
C ASN A 126 15.64 -6.10 24.82
N GLY A 127 15.85 -7.43 24.83
CA GLY A 127 14.81 -8.42 24.57
C GLY A 127 14.42 -8.53 23.09
N LEU A 128 15.16 -7.89 22.18
CA LEU A 128 14.88 -7.86 20.73
C LEU A 128 15.74 -8.91 20.02
N LYS A 129 15.50 -10.19 20.30
CA LYS A 129 16.28 -11.27 19.69
C LYS A 129 16.12 -11.25 18.16
N PRO A 130 17.20 -11.12 17.37
CA PRO A 130 17.10 -11.22 15.93
C PRO A 130 16.91 -12.68 15.51
N GLU A 131 15.80 -12.99 14.84
CA GLU A 131 15.48 -14.34 14.40
C GLU A 131 14.61 -14.36 13.14
N GLY A 132 14.44 -15.55 12.56
CA GLY A 132 13.55 -15.80 11.43
C GLY A 132 13.82 -14.90 10.22
N GLU A 133 12.75 -14.35 9.67
CA GLU A 133 12.82 -13.44 8.54
C GLU A 133 13.57 -12.14 8.86
N PHE A 134 13.50 -11.64 10.09
CA PHE A 134 14.24 -10.42 10.46
C PHE A 134 15.75 -10.63 10.41
N LEU A 135 16.23 -11.77 10.92
CA LEU A 135 17.65 -12.11 10.83
C LEU A 135 18.09 -12.26 9.38
N THR A 136 17.39 -13.11 8.62
CA THR A 136 17.80 -13.49 7.27
C THR A 136 17.57 -12.42 6.22
N ARG A 137 16.44 -11.71 6.31
CA ARG A 137 16.02 -10.72 5.33
C ARG A 137 16.44 -9.32 5.74
N ALA A 138 16.37 -8.94 7.02
CA ALA A 138 16.73 -7.59 7.46
C ALA A 138 18.22 -7.46 7.86
N LEU A 139 18.74 -8.28 8.77
CA LEU A 139 20.14 -8.11 9.22
C LEU A 139 21.15 -8.66 8.21
N GLY A 140 20.81 -9.73 7.51
CA GLY A 140 21.72 -10.43 6.59
C GLY A 140 22.51 -11.53 7.29
N SER A 141 23.66 -11.91 6.72
CA SER A 141 24.52 -12.98 7.27
C SER A 141 25.86 -12.43 7.75
N GLU A 142 26.21 -12.72 9.00
CA GLU A 142 27.56 -12.48 9.54
C GLU A 142 28.54 -13.44 8.85
N ARG A 143 29.54 -12.91 8.14
CA ARG A 143 30.60 -13.72 7.50
C ARG A 143 31.91 -13.52 8.25
N THR A 144 32.65 -14.61 8.44
CA THR A 144 33.91 -14.71 9.20
C THR A 144 35.10 -13.96 8.57
N GLU A 145 34.92 -13.26 7.45
CA GLU A 145 35.99 -12.71 6.61
C GLU A 145 36.12 -11.19 6.75
N ASN A 146 36.11 -10.61 7.96
CA ASN A 146 36.35 -9.17 8.26
C ASN A 146 35.62 -8.10 7.40
N ASN A 147 34.72 -8.51 6.50
CA ASN A 147 33.86 -7.69 5.66
C ASN A 147 32.42 -7.97 6.10
N PHE A 148 31.79 -6.98 6.71
CA PHE A 148 30.41 -7.09 7.16
C PHE A 148 29.46 -6.88 5.98
N TYR A 149 28.87 -7.97 5.46
CA TYR A 149 27.75 -7.92 4.51
C TYR A 149 26.40 -7.92 5.24
N GLY A 150 26.25 -7.00 6.21
CA GLY A 150 25.02 -6.88 6.98
C GLY A 150 24.53 -5.45 7.12
N SER A 151 23.26 -5.32 7.51
CA SER A 151 22.61 -4.02 7.62
C SER A 151 23.00 -3.29 8.91
N ASN A 152 23.62 -2.12 8.78
CA ASN A 152 24.04 -1.26 9.90
C ASN A 152 22.96 -0.22 10.32
N PHE A 153 21.67 -0.55 10.17
CA PHE A 153 20.59 0.34 10.57
C PHE A 153 20.47 0.46 12.10
N LYS A 154 19.72 1.46 12.54
CA LYS A 154 19.33 1.63 13.94
C LYS A 154 17.89 1.17 14.14
N VAL A 155 17.61 0.68 15.34
CA VAL A 155 16.27 0.32 15.80
C VAL A 155 15.80 1.40 16.76
N LEU A 156 14.56 1.85 16.63
CA LEU A 156 13.94 2.71 17.63
C LEU A 156 13.10 1.84 18.57
N LEU A 157 13.47 1.82 19.84
CA LEU A 157 12.67 1.22 20.91
C LEU A 157 11.90 2.32 21.62
N PHE A 158 10.59 2.33 21.45
CA PHE A 158 9.67 3.23 22.12
C PHE A 158 9.12 2.56 23.38
N ASP A 159 9.00 3.32 24.47
CA ASP A 159 8.23 2.98 25.66
C ASP A 159 7.31 4.17 25.96
N VAL A 160 6.02 3.99 25.71
CA VAL A 160 5.02 5.07 25.69
C VAL A 160 3.86 4.73 26.59
N GLU A 161 3.41 5.72 27.36
CA GLU A 161 2.20 5.65 28.17
C GLU A 161 1.30 6.85 27.87
N ILE A 162 0.05 6.58 27.49
CA ILE A 162 -0.99 7.59 27.35
C ILE A 162 -1.99 7.37 28.48
N ILE A 163 -2.05 8.34 29.40
CA ILE A 163 -2.86 8.27 30.63
C ILE A 163 -4.24 8.87 30.40
N LYS A 164 -4.33 9.93 29.59
CA LYS A 164 -5.57 10.65 29.31
C LYS A 164 -5.69 10.92 27.80
N GLY A 165 -6.84 10.58 27.21
CA GLY A 165 -7.18 10.96 25.83
C GLY A 165 -7.59 12.43 25.72
N ARG A 166 -8.02 12.84 24.52
CA ARG A 166 -8.44 14.22 24.24
C ARG A 166 -9.67 14.61 25.08
N ASP A 167 -9.81 15.91 25.37
CA ASP A 167 -10.96 16.40 26.14
C ASP A 167 -12.31 16.10 25.48
N SER A 168 -12.36 16.12 24.15
CA SER A 168 -13.56 15.79 23.36
C SER A 168 -13.79 14.28 23.18
N ASN A 169 -12.76 13.46 23.39
CA ASN A 169 -12.85 12.00 23.35
C ASN A 169 -11.84 11.38 24.34
N PRO A 170 -12.24 11.13 25.61
CA PRO A 170 -11.33 10.70 26.67
C PRO A 170 -10.64 9.34 26.43
N ASN A 171 -11.15 8.54 25.49
CA ASN A 171 -10.58 7.25 25.13
C ASN A 171 -9.58 7.31 23.97
N GLU A 172 -9.43 8.47 23.34
CA GLU A 172 -8.58 8.66 22.17
C GLU A 172 -7.51 9.70 22.47
N GLY A 173 -6.33 9.23 22.87
CA GLY A 173 -5.13 10.05 22.98
C GLY A 173 -4.23 9.88 21.76
N HIS A 174 -3.53 10.93 21.36
CA HIS A 174 -2.61 10.91 20.22
C HIS A 174 -1.24 11.42 20.62
N PHE A 175 -0.23 10.58 20.44
CA PHE A 175 1.17 10.94 20.57
C PHE A 175 1.87 10.69 19.25
N PHE A 176 2.08 11.78 18.50
CA PHE A 176 2.69 11.74 17.17
C PHE A 176 4.20 11.57 17.27
N VAL A 177 4.75 10.70 16.42
CA VAL A 177 6.17 10.35 16.38
C VAL A 177 6.66 10.33 14.94
N LEU A 178 7.97 10.49 14.75
CA LEU A 178 8.63 10.31 13.44
C LEU A 178 8.00 11.08 12.27
N SER A 179 7.37 12.22 12.56
CA SER A 179 6.54 12.90 11.58
C SER A 179 7.38 13.70 10.58
N GLN A 180 7.12 13.51 9.29
CA GLN A 180 7.84 14.12 8.16
C GLN A 180 6.91 14.64 7.06
N GLY A 181 7.40 15.60 6.26
CA GLY A 181 6.63 16.26 5.21
C GLY A 181 5.70 17.33 5.77
N VAL A 182 5.75 18.54 5.22
CA VAL A 182 4.79 19.64 5.52
C VAL A 182 4.17 20.17 4.22
N ASP A 183 4.76 19.84 3.06
CA ASP A 183 4.34 20.34 1.76
C ASP A 183 3.29 19.40 1.15
N THR A 184 2.10 19.97 0.93
CA THR A 184 0.85 19.27 0.66
C THR A 184 0.66 18.96 -0.83
N TYR A 185 0.56 17.67 -1.14
CA TYR A 185 -0.26 17.20 -2.25
C TYR A 185 -1.36 16.30 -1.67
N THR A 186 -2.61 16.52 -2.06
CA THR A 186 -3.78 15.83 -1.48
C THR A 186 -4.52 15.04 -2.55
N GLY A 187 -4.51 13.72 -2.40
CA GLY A 187 -5.30 12.77 -3.18
C GLY A 187 -5.50 11.47 -2.39
N TRP A 188 -5.98 11.55 -1.14
CA TRP A 188 -6.25 10.34 -0.34
C TRP A 188 -7.23 9.42 -1.09
N GLY A 189 -6.80 8.19 -1.37
CA GLY A 189 -7.62 7.24 -2.12
C GLY A 189 -7.88 7.65 -3.57
N ARG A 190 -7.18 8.67 -4.10
CA ARG A 190 -7.34 9.20 -5.45
C ARG A 190 -6.00 9.24 -6.16
N GLY A 191 -5.94 8.68 -7.36
CA GLY A 191 -4.74 8.67 -8.20
C GLY A 191 -4.57 7.32 -8.87
N GLU A 192 -3.80 7.29 -9.95
CA GLU A 192 -3.61 6.06 -10.74
C GLU A 192 -2.50 5.17 -10.16
N PHE A 193 -1.73 5.67 -9.19
CA PHE A 193 -0.56 5.00 -8.63
C PHE A 193 -0.84 4.39 -7.25
N LEU A 194 -0.30 3.19 -7.00
CA LEU A 194 -0.24 2.59 -5.67
C LEU A 194 0.87 3.25 -4.84
N THR A 195 0.68 3.22 -3.54
CA THR A 195 1.68 3.62 -2.55
C THR A 195 1.82 2.50 -1.55
N GLN A 196 3.04 2.24 -1.12
CA GLN A 196 3.36 1.22 -0.12
C GLN A 196 3.97 1.88 1.11
N SER A 197 3.54 1.40 2.27
CA SER A 197 4.28 1.55 3.51
C SER A 197 4.83 0.19 3.94
N SER A 198 5.99 0.18 4.58
CA SER A 198 6.48 -1.01 5.27
C SER A 198 7.28 -0.65 6.52
N CYS A 199 7.32 -1.56 7.48
CA CYS A 199 8.05 -1.38 8.73
C CYS A 199 8.28 -2.74 9.40
N TRP A 200 9.47 -2.95 9.95
CA TRP A 200 9.71 -4.04 10.88
C TRP A 200 9.28 -3.62 12.27
N VAL A 201 8.52 -4.48 12.95
CA VAL A 201 7.94 -4.19 14.28
C VAL A 201 8.16 -5.35 15.22
N ASN A 202 8.41 -5.06 16.50
CA ASN A 202 8.45 -6.06 17.57
C ASN A 202 7.82 -5.46 18.83
N VAL A 203 6.69 -6.02 19.26
CA VAL A 203 5.92 -5.53 20.41
C VAL A 203 6.31 -6.32 21.66
N LEU A 204 6.89 -5.62 22.62
CA LEU A 204 7.37 -6.18 23.88
C LEU A 204 6.32 -6.07 24.99
N GLU A 205 5.57 -4.97 25.03
CA GLU A 205 4.50 -4.73 26.00
C GLU A 205 3.35 -3.97 25.32
N CYS A 206 2.09 -4.32 25.62
CA CYS A 206 0.93 -3.61 25.07
C CYS A 206 -0.31 -3.79 25.94
N SER A 207 -0.94 -2.66 26.30
CA SER A 207 -2.27 -2.60 26.90
C SER A 207 -3.38 -2.71 25.84
N ASP A 208 -4.60 -3.08 26.20
CA ASP A 208 -5.72 -3.27 25.23
C ASP A 208 -6.15 -1.97 24.52
N GLY A 209 -6.00 -0.82 25.18
CA GLY A 209 -6.55 0.44 24.69
C GLY A 209 -5.63 1.27 23.81
N ILE A 210 -4.41 0.81 23.52
CA ILE A 210 -3.39 1.57 22.78
C ILE A 210 -2.98 0.84 21.50
N ASN A 211 -2.87 1.59 20.41
CA ASN A 211 -2.40 1.13 19.11
C ASN A 211 -1.23 2.00 18.67
N PHE A 212 -0.35 1.45 17.85
CA PHE A 212 0.72 2.19 17.21
C PHE A 212 0.60 2.10 15.69
N TYR A 213 0.71 3.25 15.05
CA TYR A 213 0.68 3.37 13.60
C TYR A 213 2.05 3.83 13.10
N PRO A 214 3.00 2.92 12.81
CA PRO A 214 4.34 3.29 12.34
C PRO A 214 4.32 3.97 10.96
N ALA A 215 3.22 3.83 10.22
CA ALA A 215 2.95 4.61 9.03
C ALA A 215 1.48 5.02 9.03
N ALA A 216 1.24 6.33 8.94
CA ALA A 216 -0.11 6.88 8.87
C ALA A 216 -0.18 8.17 8.05
N ASN A 217 -1.40 8.50 7.62
CA ASN A 217 -1.81 9.71 6.90
C ASN A 217 -1.25 9.79 5.47
N ARG A 218 0.07 9.97 5.29
CA ARG A 218 0.78 10.11 3.99
C ARG A 218 0.56 8.96 3.02
N VAL A 219 0.48 7.75 3.55
CA VAL A 219 0.39 6.48 2.81
C VAL A 219 -0.54 5.48 3.49
N ALA A 220 -0.61 4.27 2.93
CA ALA A 220 -1.30 3.14 3.51
C ALA A 220 -0.93 2.99 4.99
N ASN A 221 -1.95 2.85 5.83
CA ASN A 221 -1.73 2.74 7.26
C ASN A 221 -1.18 1.35 7.58
N ILE A 222 -0.18 1.31 8.46
CA ILE A 222 0.22 0.08 9.16
C ILE A 222 -0.27 0.25 10.60
N GLN A 223 -0.97 -0.75 11.11
CA GLN A 223 -1.42 -0.80 12.50
C GLN A 223 -0.67 -1.90 13.25
N VAL A 224 -0.26 -1.58 14.47
CA VAL A 224 0.34 -2.47 15.46
C VAL A 224 -0.49 -2.36 16.72
N ASP A 225 -0.88 -3.50 17.28
CA ASP A 225 -1.75 -3.55 18.46
C ASP A 225 -1.38 -4.74 19.35
N LYS A 226 -2.21 -4.99 20.37
CA LYS A 226 -1.98 -6.07 21.34
C LYS A 226 -1.92 -7.46 20.69
N SER A 227 -2.53 -7.66 19.52
CA SER A 227 -2.43 -8.94 18.82
C SER A 227 -1.02 -9.25 18.31
N ASP A 228 -0.13 -8.25 18.23
CA ASP A 228 1.26 -8.43 17.82
C ASP A 228 2.22 -8.71 18.98
N LEU A 229 1.73 -8.62 20.23
CA LEU A 229 2.51 -8.82 21.45
C LEU A 229 3.18 -10.20 21.48
N GLY A 230 4.51 -10.22 21.70
CA GLY A 230 5.27 -11.45 21.93
C GLY A 230 5.50 -12.32 20.68
N LYS A 231 5.18 -11.83 19.47
CA LYS A 231 5.43 -12.54 18.22
C LYS A 231 6.87 -12.40 17.69
N GLY A 232 7.70 -11.60 18.35
CA GLY A 232 9.03 -11.25 17.87
C GLY A 232 8.97 -10.22 16.73
N TRP A 233 9.97 -10.25 15.85
CA TRP A 233 10.04 -9.33 14.71
C TRP A 233 9.09 -9.73 13.58
N ILE A 234 8.20 -8.82 13.21
CA ILE A 234 7.23 -8.97 12.12
C ILE A 234 7.46 -7.90 11.07
N TYR A 235 7.49 -8.30 9.80
CA TYR A 235 7.42 -7.35 8.68
C TYR A 235 5.97 -7.01 8.40
N LYS A 236 5.59 -5.74 8.63
CA LYS A 236 4.28 -5.23 8.26
C LYS A 236 4.40 -4.34 7.04
N HIS A 237 3.47 -4.51 6.10
CA HIS A 237 3.35 -3.67 4.92
C HIS A 237 1.88 -3.45 4.60
N SER A 238 1.60 -2.37 3.88
CA SER A 238 0.26 -2.01 3.45
C SER A 238 0.34 -1.21 2.17
N THR A 239 -0.68 -1.34 1.31
CA THR A 239 -0.76 -0.61 0.04
C THR A 239 -2.07 0.16 -0.06
N ARG A 240 -2.03 1.34 -0.68
CA ARG A 240 -3.26 2.08 -1.03
C ARG A 240 -3.07 2.88 -2.31
N THR A 241 -4.18 3.15 -2.97
CA THR A 241 -4.23 4.07 -4.11
C THR A 241 -4.05 5.52 -3.65
N GLY A 242 -3.16 6.24 -4.34
CA GLY A 242 -2.94 7.66 -4.12
C GLY A 242 -2.17 8.01 -2.85
N TRP A 243 -1.88 9.31 -2.71
CA TRP A 243 -1.05 9.88 -1.66
C TRP A 243 -1.74 11.10 -1.05
N GLY A 244 -1.46 11.41 0.22
CA GLY A 244 -2.06 12.61 0.81
C GLY A 244 -1.53 12.99 2.17
N GLY A 245 -1.28 14.29 2.36
CA GLY A 245 -0.94 14.84 3.67
C GLY A 245 0.47 14.52 4.15
N ASN A 246 0.69 14.73 5.45
CA ASN A 246 1.98 14.57 6.11
C ASN A 246 2.15 13.13 6.59
N HIS A 247 3.40 12.66 6.69
CA HIS A 247 3.66 11.41 7.38
C HIS A 247 3.50 11.68 8.86
N SER A 248 2.50 11.06 9.47
CA SER A 248 2.15 11.32 10.87
C SER A 248 1.95 10.02 11.64
N PRO A 249 3.00 9.18 11.79
CA PRO A 249 2.95 8.04 12.70
C PRO A 249 2.54 8.48 14.10
N LEU A 250 1.79 7.64 14.79
CA LEU A 250 1.35 7.97 16.14
C LEU A 250 1.06 6.73 16.98
N PHE A 251 1.17 6.90 18.29
CA PHE A 251 0.44 6.09 19.26
C PHE A 251 -0.95 6.69 19.43
N SER A 252 -1.98 5.85 19.40
CA SER A 252 -3.38 6.23 19.52
C SER A 252 -4.09 5.42 20.60
N GLY A 253 -4.97 6.07 21.36
CA GLY A 253 -5.76 5.43 22.42
C GLY A 253 -5.19 5.71 23.81
N LYS A 254 -5.43 4.80 24.76
CA LYS A 254 -5.02 4.92 26.17
C LYS A 254 -4.36 3.63 26.67
N GLY A 255 -3.28 3.77 27.43
CA GLY A 255 -2.54 2.67 28.02
C GLY A 255 -1.05 2.75 27.71
N ARG A 256 -0.35 1.63 27.91
CA ARG A 256 1.10 1.53 27.71
C ARG A 256 1.46 0.60 26.56
N MET A 257 2.43 1.00 25.75
CA MET A 257 3.03 0.17 24.72
C MET A 257 4.55 0.34 24.70
N LYS A 258 5.26 -0.79 24.69
CA LYS A 258 6.70 -0.87 24.42
C LYS A 258 6.91 -1.62 23.12
N VAL A 259 7.44 -0.93 22.10
CA VAL A 259 7.53 -1.43 20.73
C VAL A 259 8.83 -0.97 20.08
N ALA A 260 9.50 -1.90 19.40
CA ALA A 260 10.66 -1.62 18.58
C ALA A 260 10.30 -1.56 17.10
N ILE A 261 10.89 -0.63 16.37
CA ILE A 261 10.80 -0.58 14.91
C ILE A 261 12.13 -0.32 14.24
N CYS A 262 12.22 -0.69 12.96
CA CYS A 262 13.27 -0.19 12.08
C CYS A 262 12.82 -0.14 10.62
N LEU A 263 13.55 0.65 9.85
CA LEU A 263 13.38 0.78 8.40
C LEU A 263 11.94 1.15 8.00
N PRO A 264 11.31 2.17 8.63
CA PRO A 264 10.04 2.67 8.14
C PRO A 264 10.24 3.18 6.72
N TYR A 265 9.43 2.64 5.82
CA TYR A 265 9.51 2.93 4.41
C TYR A 265 8.17 3.44 3.91
N VAL A 266 8.25 4.43 3.04
CA VAL A 266 7.11 4.99 2.35
C VAL A 266 7.50 5.28 0.91
N GLY A 267 6.78 4.74 -0.08
CA GLY A 267 7.11 4.94 -1.49
C GLY A 267 5.93 4.75 -2.42
N THR A 268 6.14 5.06 -3.70
CA THR A 268 5.17 4.74 -4.77
C THR A 268 5.42 3.34 -5.33
N GLY A 269 4.38 2.77 -5.92
CA GLY A 269 4.37 1.40 -6.42
C GLY A 269 3.96 0.38 -5.35
N ASP A 270 3.64 -0.82 -5.82
CA ASP A 270 3.48 -2.01 -5.00
C ASP A 270 4.74 -2.86 -5.15
N HIS A 271 5.58 -2.85 -4.11
CA HIS A 271 6.79 -3.67 -4.05
C HIS A 271 6.45 -5.08 -3.54
N GLY A 272 5.16 -5.39 -3.32
CA GLY A 272 4.67 -6.63 -2.77
C GLY A 272 5.23 -6.89 -1.38
N ASN A 273 5.52 -8.16 -1.11
CA ASN A 273 6.16 -8.60 0.13
C ASN A 273 7.67 -8.34 0.16
N ASN A 274 8.24 -7.66 -0.85
CA ASN A 274 9.66 -7.32 -0.80
C ASN A 274 9.89 -6.25 0.26
N MET A 275 10.95 -6.42 1.04
CA MET A 275 11.40 -5.35 1.93
C MET A 275 12.10 -4.33 1.07
N ILE A 276 11.86 -3.07 1.40
CA ILE A 276 12.47 -1.97 0.67
C ILE A 276 13.38 -1.28 1.66
N TRP A 277 14.66 -1.29 1.32
CA TRP A 277 15.66 -0.67 2.16
C TRP A 277 15.51 0.84 2.08
N ALA A 278 15.64 1.48 3.23
CA ALA A 278 15.80 2.92 3.31
C ALA A 278 16.95 3.36 2.38
N ASN A 279 16.59 3.95 1.23
CA ASN A 279 17.47 4.44 0.15
C ASN A 279 17.85 3.46 -0.98
N ASP A 280 17.27 2.26 -1.11
CA ASP A 280 17.56 1.38 -2.26
C ASP A 280 16.37 0.53 -2.71
N VAL A 281 16.23 0.38 -4.03
CA VAL A 281 15.28 -0.48 -4.71
C VAL A 281 16.07 -1.38 -5.67
N GLY A 282 16.08 -2.69 -5.41
CA GLY A 282 16.40 -3.68 -6.45
C GLY A 282 17.77 -4.37 -6.40
N HIS A 283 18.57 -4.24 -5.34
CA HIS A 283 19.79 -5.06 -5.18
C HIS A 283 19.72 -6.03 -3.99
N PRO A 284 20.08 -7.32 -4.17
CA PRO A 284 20.15 -8.30 -3.06
C PRO A 284 21.30 -8.05 -2.07
N TYR A 285 22.16 -7.05 -2.30
CA TYR A 285 23.34 -6.71 -1.48
C TYR A 285 23.59 -5.20 -1.41
N SER A 286 22.56 -4.38 -1.17
CA SER A 286 22.69 -2.92 -1.05
C SER A 286 23.35 -2.51 0.27
N HIS A 287 24.62 -2.84 0.42
CA HIS A 287 25.51 -2.44 1.50
C HIS A 287 26.79 -1.87 0.91
N THR A 288 26.76 -0.60 0.56
CA THR A 288 27.94 0.24 0.73
C THR A 288 27.43 1.56 1.25
N ASP A 289 27.92 1.96 2.43
CA ASP A 289 27.87 3.36 2.85
C ASP A 289 28.38 4.19 1.66
N ALA A 290 27.61 5.17 1.19
CA ALA A 290 28.06 6.04 0.11
C ALA A 290 29.45 6.63 0.45
N THR A 291 29.72 6.81 1.75
CA THR A 291 31.00 7.26 2.29
C THR A 291 32.13 6.21 2.13
N GLU A 292 31.86 4.92 2.35
CA GLU A 292 32.85 3.85 2.08
C GLU A 292 33.09 3.65 0.58
N PHE A 293 32.03 3.70 -0.23
CA PHE A 293 32.16 3.58 -1.68
C PHE A 293 33.06 4.69 -2.24
N PHE A 294 32.88 5.94 -1.79
CA PHE A 294 33.74 7.05 -2.19
C PHE A 294 35.17 6.94 -1.63
N ASN A 295 35.35 6.54 -0.36
CA ASN A 295 36.68 6.44 0.24
C ASN A 295 37.52 5.29 -0.34
N ASN A 296 36.90 4.16 -0.70
CA ASN A 296 37.64 2.98 -1.19
C ASN A 296 37.82 2.97 -2.71
N ASN A 297 36.91 3.58 -3.49
CA ASN A 297 36.97 3.49 -4.96
C ASN A 297 37.37 4.79 -5.67
N VAL A 298 37.30 5.95 -5.01
CA VAL A 298 37.64 7.24 -5.63
C VAL A 298 38.94 7.82 -5.09
N LYS A 299 39.27 7.63 -3.81
CA LYS A 299 40.52 8.09 -3.21
C LYS A 299 41.75 7.22 -3.52
N GLU A 300 41.58 5.92 -3.74
CA GLU A 300 42.70 5.07 -4.16
C GLU A 300 43.02 5.19 -5.66
N ALA A 301 42.13 5.85 -6.42
CA ALA A 301 42.31 6.15 -7.83
C ALA A 301 42.76 7.61 -8.11
N SER A 302 43.06 8.39 -7.06
CA SER A 302 43.52 9.79 -7.14
C SER A 302 44.91 9.98 -6.54
#